data_AF-A0AAD4ZLF0-F1
#
_entry.id   AF-A0AAD4ZLF0-F1
#
_cell.length_a   1.000
_cell.length_b   1.000
_cell.length_c   1.000
_cell.angle_alpha   90.00
_cell.angle_beta   90.00
_cell.angle_gamma   90.00
#
_symmetry.space_group_name_H-M   'P 1'
#
loop_
_entity.id
_entity.type
_entity.pdbx_description
1 polymer ?
#
loop_
_entity_poly.entity_id
_entity_poly.type
_entity_poly.pdbx_seq_one_letter_code
_entity_poly.pdbx_strand_id
1 'polypeptide(L)'
;MTGSGGSDLRALIFNGDNYEFWKIRMRTIFKLHGIWDLVEKGLGISESKGKKVDEEGASESEKVSLLMKDAKALGIIQGAVSDDIFPRISNE
;
A
#
# COMPACT_ATOMS: atom_id res chain seq x y z
N MET A 1 -19.93 16.60 21.68
CA MET A 1 -20.01 15.37 20.85
C MET A 1 -20.00 15.79 19.39
N THR A 2 -18.91 15.53 18.69
CA THR A 2 -18.88 15.43 17.22
C THR A 2 -17.49 14.89 16.86
N GLY A 3 -17.41 13.55 16.88
CA GLY A 3 -16.35 12.81 16.23
C GLY A 3 -16.92 12.35 14.90
N SER A 4 -16.48 12.95 13.81
CA SER A 4 -16.66 12.40 12.46
C SER A 4 -15.59 12.97 11.54
N GLY A 5 -14.33 12.60 11.82
CA GLY A 5 -13.22 12.72 10.87
C GLY A 5 -13.11 11.51 9.94
N GLY A 6 -14.20 10.79 9.69
CA GLY A 6 -14.23 9.52 8.94
C GLY A 6 -14.81 9.62 7.53
N SER A 7 -15.23 10.81 7.08
CA SER A 7 -15.93 10.99 5.80
C SER A 7 -15.02 11.08 4.57
N ASP A 8 -13.71 11.27 4.73
CA ASP A 8 -12.80 11.47 3.58
C ASP A 8 -12.37 10.17 2.88
N LEU A 9 -12.38 9.02 3.58
CA LEU A 9 -11.97 7.74 2.98
C LEU A 9 -13.05 7.11 2.09
N ARG A 10 -14.35 7.37 2.37
CA ARG A 10 -15.43 6.84 1.52
C ARG A 10 -15.46 7.48 0.13
N ALA A 11 -14.96 8.71 -0.02
CA ALA A 11 -14.82 9.38 -1.32
C ALA A 11 -13.59 8.91 -2.12
N LEU A 12 -12.78 8.02 -1.56
CA LEU A 12 -11.57 7.45 -2.16
C LEU A 12 -11.77 6.01 -2.63
N ILE A 13 -12.98 5.45 -2.53
CA ILE A 13 -13.25 4.06 -2.93
C ILE A 13 -13.19 3.94 -4.45
N PHE A 14 -12.28 3.12 -4.96
CA PHE A 14 -12.17 2.76 -6.36
C PHE A 14 -13.17 1.66 -6.72
N ASN A 15 -14.05 1.97 -7.66
CA ASN A 15 -15.07 1.06 -8.19
C ASN A 15 -14.80 0.64 -9.65
N GLY A 16 -13.62 0.98 -10.19
CA GLY A 16 -13.28 0.76 -11.60
C GLY A 16 -13.29 2.04 -12.43
N ASP A 17 -13.98 3.10 -11.97
CA ASP A 17 -14.08 4.37 -12.68
C ASP A 17 -13.06 5.41 -12.17
N ASN A 18 -12.77 6.41 -13.01
CA ASN A 18 -11.94 7.57 -12.65
C ASN A 18 -10.55 7.21 -12.09
N TYR A 19 -9.93 6.14 -12.62
CA TYR A 19 -8.62 5.66 -12.17
C TYR A 19 -7.55 6.78 -12.12
N GLU A 20 -7.54 7.69 -13.09
CA GLU A 20 -6.57 8.80 -13.12
C GLU A 20 -6.73 9.77 -11.93
N PHE A 21 -7.95 9.99 -11.44
CA PHE A 21 -8.14 10.78 -10.22
C PHE A 21 -7.80 9.97 -8.98
N TRP A 22 -8.21 8.70 -8.95
CA TRP A 22 -7.95 7.82 -7.82
C TRP A 22 -6.45 7.63 -7.56
N LYS A 23 -5.66 7.33 -8.61
CA LYS A 23 -4.20 7.14 -8.49
C LYS A 23 -3.48 8.40 -7.99
N ILE A 24 -3.94 9.61 -8.37
CA ILE A 24 -3.36 10.88 -7.91
C ILE A 24 -3.59 11.04 -6.40
N ARG A 25 -4.81 10.74 -5.93
CA ARG A 25 -5.14 10.80 -4.52
C ARG A 25 -4.38 9.74 -3.71
N MET A 26 -4.31 8.50 -4.19
CA MET A 26 -3.53 7.44 -3.55
C MET A 26 -2.04 7.76 -3.48
N ARG A 27 -1.45 8.28 -4.56
CA ARG A 27 -0.07 8.76 -4.57
C ARG A 27 0.17 9.82 -3.51
N THR A 28 -0.79 10.73 -3.32
CA THR A 28 -0.70 11.78 -2.30
C THR A 28 -0.73 11.19 -0.89
N ILE A 29 -1.64 10.25 -0.63
CA ILE A 29 -1.76 9.55 0.66
C ILE A 29 -0.47 8.79 1.01
N PHE A 30 0.10 8.06 0.06
CA PHE A 30 1.35 7.33 0.29
C PHE A 30 2.55 8.26 0.50
N LYS A 31 2.60 9.41 -0.20
CA LYS A 31 3.61 10.43 0.05
C LYS A 31 3.46 11.03 1.44
N LEU A 32 2.24 11.33 1.89
CA LEU A 32 1.96 11.83 3.26
C LEU A 32 2.39 10.82 4.33
N HIS A 33 2.28 9.53 4.06
CA HIS A 33 2.74 8.48 4.96
C HIS A 33 4.23 8.12 4.82
N GLY A 34 4.95 8.73 3.88
CA GLY A 34 6.36 8.41 3.63
C GLY A 34 6.60 6.99 3.13
N ILE A 35 5.61 6.37 2.49
CA ILE A 35 5.66 4.97 2.01
C ILE A 35 5.54 4.85 0.48
N TRP A 36 5.47 5.97 -0.26
CA TRP A 36 5.37 5.95 -1.73
C TRP A 36 6.51 5.18 -2.39
N ASP A 37 7.75 5.38 -1.95
CA ASP A 37 8.90 4.68 -2.53
C ASP A 37 8.80 3.16 -2.36
N LEU A 38 8.23 2.69 -1.24
CA LEU A 38 7.99 1.26 -1.00
C LEU A 38 6.90 0.73 -1.95
N VAL A 39 5.82 1.47 -2.13
CA VAL A 39 4.71 1.10 -3.02
C VAL A 39 5.16 1.06 -4.49
N GLU A 40 5.99 2.01 -4.91
CA GLU A 40 6.45 2.13 -6.29
C GLU A 40 7.54 1.10 -6.64
N LYS A 41 8.46 0.82 -5.72
CA LYS A 41 9.58 -0.11 -5.95
C LYS A 41 9.27 -1.55 -5.54
N GLY A 42 8.22 -1.74 -4.73
CA GLY A 42 7.93 -2.99 -4.04
C GLY A 42 8.90 -3.26 -2.89
N LEU A 43 8.57 -4.24 -2.06
CA LEU A 43 9.61 -4.86 -1.24
C LEU A 43 10.59 -5.53 -2.20
N GLY A 44 11.87 -5.22 -2.04
CA GLY A 44 12.97 -5.94 -2.68
C GLY A 44 13.11 -7.39 -2.20
N ILE A 45 12.02 -8.04 -1.77
CA ILE A 45 11.95 -9.48 -1.62
C ILE A 45 12.04 -10.02 -3.05
N SER A 46 13.27 -10.24 -3.47
CA SER A 46 13.54 -11.00 -4.66
C SER A 46 12.86 -12.36 -4.50
N GLU A 47 11.73 -12.53 -5.17
CA GLU A 47 11.17 -13.83 -5.58
C GLU A 47 12.13 -14.53 -6.58
N SER A 48 13.45 -14.38 -6.40
CA SER A 48 14.41 -15.23 -7.05
C SER A 48 14.58 -16.48 -6.20
N LYS A 49 13.89 -17.51 -6.63
CA LYS A 49 14.41 -18.87 -6.56
C LYS A 49 15.91 -18.84 -6.94
N GLY A 50 16.79 -18.74 -5.95
CA GLY A 50 18.21 -19.03 -6.09
C GLY A 50 19.20 -17.88 -6.33
N LYS A 51 18.91 -16.61 -5.98
CA LYS A 51 20.00 -15.64 -5.88
C LYS A 51 19.92 -14.82 -4.60
N LYS A 52 20.77 -15.22 -3.64
CA LYS A 52 21.25 -14.37 -2.55
C LYS A 52 21.62 -13.01 -3.14
N VAL A 53 20.73 -12.04 -3.00
CA VAL A 53 21.11 -10.64 -3.04
C VAL A 53 21.47 -10.34 -1.60
N ASP A 54 22.73 -9.97 -1.39
CA ASP A 54 23.30 -9.52 -0.12
C ASP A 54 22.31 -8.67 0.68
N GLU A 55 21.59 -9.33 1.60
CA GLU A 55 20.79 -8.70 2.64
C GLU A 55 21.54 -8.82 3.99
N GLU A 56 22.88 -8.87 3.93
CA GLU A 56 23.79 -9.01 5.08
C GLU A 56 23.97 -7.72 5.89
N GLY A 57 23.18 -6.67 5.63
CA GLY A 57 23.31 -5.38 6.33
C GLY A 57 22.06 -4.87 7.05
N ALA A 58 20.87 -5.41 6.76
CA ALA A 58 19.64 -4.87 7.35
C ALA A 58 19.38 -5.49 8.72
N SER A 59 19.33 -4.65 9.76
CA SER A 59 18.98 -5.09 11.11
C SER A 59 17.59 -5.72 11.11
N GLU A 60 17.35 -6.70 11.98
CA GLU A 60 16.02 -7.30 12.18
C GLU A 60 14.94 -6.21 12.38
N SER A 61 15.30 -5.14 13.08
CA SER A 61 14.47 -3.95 13.27
C SER A 61 14.08 -3.26 11.95
N GLU A 62 14.98 -3.19 10.98
CA GLU A 62 14.72 -2.57 9.67
C GLU A 62 13.77 -3.45 8.85
N LYS A 63 13.94 -4.77 8.88
CA LYS A 63 13.03 -5.73 8.21
C LYS A 63 11.62 -5.63 8.77
N VAL A 64 11.47 -5.62 10.10
CA VAL A 64 10.17 -5.43 10.75
C VAL A 64 9.54 -4.10 10.36
N SER A 65 10.34 -3.03 10.27
CA SER A 65 9.85 -1.72 9.85
C SER A 65 9.35 -1.70 8.40
N LEU A 66 9.98 -2.46 7.50
CA LEU A 66 9.56 -2.59 6.10
C LEU A 66 8.25 -3.35 6.00
N LEU A 67 8.13 -4.49 6.71
CA LEU A 67 6.89 -5.27 6.76
C LEU A 67 5.71 -4.46 7.33
N MET A 68 5.96 -3.64 8.36
CA MET A 68 4.93 -2.74 8.89
C MET A 68 4.49 -1.68 7.88
N LYS A 69 5.43 -1.09 7.13
CA LYS A 69 5.11 -0.11 6.08
C LYS A 69 4.36 -0.76 4.91
N ASP A 70 4.69 -2.01 4.58
CA ASP A 70 4.01 -2.78 3.55
C ASP A 70 2.59 -3.15 3.96
N ALA A 71 2.40 -3.72 5.14
CA ALA A 71 1.07 -3.99 5.70
C ALA A 71 0.21 -2.72 5.76
N LYS A 72 0.82 -1.58 6.12
CA LYS A 72 0.13 -0.28 6.10
C LYS A 72 -0.26 0.14 4.68
N ALA A 73 0.63 -0.01 3.70
CA ALA A 73 0.33 0.31 2.32
C ALA A 73 -0.83 -0.54 1.79
N LEU A 74 -0.77 -1.86 2.02
CA LEU A 74 -1.82 -2.80 1.66
C LEU A 74 -3.16 -2.41 2.31
N GLY A 75 -3.19 -2.15 3.62
CA GLY A 75 -4.41 -1.76 4.31
C GLY A 75 -5.06 -0.49 3.73
N ILE A 76 -4.26 0.48 3.27
CA ILE A 76 -4.76 1.68 2.59
C ILE A 76 -5.33 1.34 1.21
N ILE A 77 -4.65 0.52 0.41
CA ILE A 77 -5.15 0.09 -0.91
C ILE A 77 -6.46 -0.68 -0.74
N GLN A 78 -6.47 -1.66 0.14
CA GLN A 78 -7.62 -2.52 0.41
C GLN A 78 -8.83 -1.72 0.90
N GLY A 79 -8.63 -0.74 1.79
CA GLY A 79 -9.69 0.14 2.26
C GLY A 79 -10.13 1.21 1.24
N ALA A 80 -9.35 1.43 0.18
CA ALA A 80 -9.63 2.40 -0.89
C ALA A 80 -10.14 1.74 -2.18
N VAL A 81 -10.50 0.46 -2.13
CA VAL A 81 -11.07 -0.30 -3.24
C VAL A 81 -12.43 -0.84 -2.82
N SER A 82 -13.37 -0.88 -3.75
CA SER A 82 -14.70 -1.43 -3.52
C SER A 82 -14.68 -2.96 -3.40
N ASP A 83 -15.65 -3.52 -2.70
CA ASP A 83 -15.82 -4.96 -2.54
C ASP A 83 -15.97 -5.70 -3.89
N ASP A 84 -16.44 -5.01 -4.94
CA ASP A 84 -16.56 -5.56 -6.29
C ASP A 84 -15.22 -5.65 -7.05
N ILE A 85 -14.29 -4.75 -6.74
CA ILE A 85 -12.96 -4.70 -7.38
C ILE A 85 -11.93 -5.46 -6.55
N PHE A 86 -12.09 -5.52 -5.23
CA PHE A 86 -11.14 -6.16 -4.33
C PHE A 86 -10.77 -7.60 -4.74
N PRO A 87 -11.73 -8.50 -5.05
CA PRO A 87 -11.41 -9.86 -5.50
C PRO A 87 -10.59 -9.94 -6.79
N ARG A 88 -10.58 -8.88 -7.61
CA ARG A 88 -9.81 -8.85 -8.87
C ARG A 88 -8.34 -8.51 -8.66
N ILE A 89 -8.01 -7.88 -7.53
CA ILE A 89 -6.64 -7.44 -7.21
C ILE A 89 -6.02 -8.25 -6.07
N SER A 90 -6.84 -8.90 -5.25
CA SER A 90 -6.44 -9.85 -4.23
C SER A 90 -6.13 -11.18 -4.92
N ASN A 91 -4.88 -11.39 -5.33
CA ASN A 91 -4.41 -12.67 -5.88
C ASN A 91 -4.33 -13.73 -4.76
N GLU A 92 -5.48 -14.20 -4.27
CA GLU A 92 -5.59 -15.44 -3.50
C GLU A 92 -5.78 -16.65 -4.42
#